data_AF-A0A357ZF16-F1
#
_entry.id   AF-A0A357ZF16-F1
#
_cell.length_a   1.000
_cell.length_b   1.000
_cell.length_c   1.000
_cell.angle_alpha   90.00
_cell.angle_beta   90.00
_cell.angle_gamma   90.00
#
_symmetry.space_group_name_H-M   'P 1'
#
loop_
_entity.id
_entity.type
_entity.pdbx_description
1 polymer ?
#
loop_
_entity_poly.entity_id
_entity_poly.type
_entity_poly.pdbx_seq_one_letter_code
_entity_poly.pdbx_strand_id
1 'polypeptide(L)'
;MLLKKERLDDLLAEIAKAARVYVPVNPAAGQRAQGSSGRAKMTRFELYSPGTVPAFDLVNTTMPPKDMLFPQTQKMYRYGTDGEGNAYIDVIHDSDDVVIFGMRSCDARSIECMDDVFLGRGYDDEFYKERRDRLSTVAIG
;
A
#
# COMPACT_ATOMS: atom_id res chain seq x y z
N MET A 1 17.97 18.25 9.68
CA MET A 1 18.36 16.95 10.29
C MET A 1 18.65 15.99 9.14
N LEU A 2 19.88 15.46 9.02
CA LEU A 2 20.23 14.47 8.00
C LEU A 2 20.15 13.07 8.61
N LEU A 3 19.32 12.20 8.04
CA LEU A 3 19.27 10.79 8.42
C LEU A 3 20.40 10.04 7.72
N LYS A 4 21.21 9.30 8.48
CA LYS A 4 22.25 8.44 7.90
C LYS A 4 21.63 7.14 7.37
N LYS A 5 22.16 6.62 6.26
CA LYS A 5 21.60 5.43 5.59
C LYS A 5 21.59 4.19 6.50
N GLU A 6 22.55 4.07 7.42
CA GLU A 6 22.65 2.93 8.34
C GLU A 6 21.48 2.87 9.33
N ARG A 7 20.83 4.01 9.60
CA ARG A 7 19.67 4.11 10.49
C ARG A 7 18.33 4.01 9.78
N LEU A 8 18.35 3.74 8.48
CA LEU A 8 17.11 3.66 7.69
C LEU A 8 16.27 2.45 8.09
N ASP A 9 16.90 1.32 8.38
CA ASP A 9 16.20 0.13 8.86
C ASP A 9 15.53 0.40 10.21
N ASP A 10 16.23 1.01 11.16
CA ASP A 10 15.66 1.44 12.45
C ASP A 10 14.44 2.33 12.25
N LEU A 11 14.52 3.31 11.33
CA LEU A 11 13.41 4.21 11.03
C LEU A 11 12.20 3.43 10.48
N LEU A 12 12.41 2.56 9.49
CA LEU A 12 11.34 1.76 8.91
C LEU A 12 10.71 0.84 9.97
N ALA A 13 11.51 0.24 10.84
CA ALA A 13 11.06 -0.57 11.96
C ALA A 13 10.23 0.23 12.98
N GLU A 14 10.63 1.46 13.31
CA GLU A 14 9.84 2.33 14.19
C GLU A 14 8.49 2.72 13.56
N ILE A 15 8.47 3.08 12.27
CA ILE A 15 7.20 3.39 11.56
C ILE A 15 6.30 2.16 11.50
N ALA A 16 6.89 0.98 11.29
CA ALA A 16 6.17 -0.30 11.20
C ALA A 16 5.43 -0.70 12.49
N LYS A 17 5.74 -0.06 13.64
CA LYS A 17 4.98 -0.25 14.89
C LYS A 17 3.61 0.41 14.87
N ALA A 18 3.42 1.44 14.05
CA ALA A 18 2.20 2.23 13.99
C ALA A 18 1.41 2.04 12.69
N ALA A 19 2.07 1.68 11.59
CA ALA A 19 1.46 1.55 10.28
C ALA A 19 2.08 0.41 9.45
N ARG A 20 1.37 -0.04 8.42
CA ARG A 20 1.89 -1.00 7.44
C ARG A 20 2.81 -0.30 6.46
N VAL A 21 4.12 -0.52 6.61
CA VAL A 21 5.14 0.10 5.75
C VAL A 21 5.40 -0.77 4.53
N TYR A 22 5.29 -0.21 3.34
CA TYR A 22 5.62 -0.85 2.07
C TYR A 22 6.86 -0.23 1.46
N VAL A 23 7.80 -1.05 1.02
CA VAL A 23 9.06 -0.63 0.39
C VAL A 23 9.24 -1.29 -0.97
N PRO A 24 9.91 -0.63 -1.93
CA PRO A 24 10.23 -1.27 -3.20
C PRO A 24 11.24 -2.38 -2.96
N VAL A 25 11.03 -3.54 -3.57
CA VAL A 25 11.96 -4.66 -3.48
C VAL A 25 12.22 -5.24 -4.87
N ASN A 26 13.41 -5.82 -5.02
CA ASN A 26 13.80 -6.55 -6.20
C ASN A 26 13.99 -8.04 -5.87
N PRO A 27 12.99 -8.89 -6.17
CA PRO A 27 13.06 -10.33 -5.89
C PRO A 27 14.24 -11.02 -6.58
N ALA A 28 14.77 -10.46 -7.68
CA ALA A 28 15.90 -11.02 -8.40
C ALA A 28 17.26 -10.70 -7.74
N ALA A 29 17.33 -9.70 -6.85
CA ALA A 29 18.56 -9.26 -6.20
C ALA A 29 18.80 -9.94 -4.83
N GLY A 30 17.78 -10.58 -4.25
CA GLY A 30 17.88 -11.27 -2.96
C GLY A 30 17.04 -12.54 -2.96
N GLN A 31 17.69 -13.71 -2.91
CA GLN A 31 17.02 -15.00 -2.79
C GLN A 31 16.20 -15.06 -1.48
N ARG A 32 14.90 -14.79 -1.55
CA ARG A 32 13.85 -15.35 -0.67
C ARG A 32 12.45 -15.01 -1.20
N ALA A 33 12.17 -15.35 -2.47
CA ALA A 33 10.79 -15.51 -2.92
C ALA A 33 10.25 -16.86 -2.42
N GLN A 34 9.97 -16.98 -1.11
CA GLN A 34 9.18 -18.09 -0.59
C GLN A 34 7.70 -17.78 -0.82
N GLY A 35 7.19 -18.21 -1.98
CA GLY A 35 5.79 -18.04 -2.39
C GLY A 35 5.64 -18.26 -3.88
N SER A 36 4.77 -19.18 -4.26
CA SER A 36 4.69 -19.86 -5.56
C SER A 36 4.26 -19.00 -6.76
N SER A 37 4.50 -19.57 -7.95
CA SER A 37 3.93 -19.24 -9.28
C SER A 37 4.43 -17.97 -9.97
N GLY A 38 5.24 -18.12 -11.04
CA GLY A 38 5.38 -17.21 -12.22
C GLY A 38 5.74 -15.72 -12.07
N ARG A 39 5.46 -15.09 -10.93
CA ARG A 39 5.65 -13.66 -10.57
C ARG A 39 7.07 -13.33 -10.12
N ALA A 40 7.97 -14.32 -10.07
CA ALA A 40 9.25 -14.29 -9.37
C ALA A 40 10.31 -13.27 -9.89
N LYS A 41 10.00 -12.42 -10.86
CA LYS A 41 10.96 -11.48 -11.47
C LYS A 41 10.51 -10.02 -11.49
N MET A 42 9.33 -9.68 -11.00
CA MET A 42 8.83 -8.31 -11.04
C MET A 42 9.24 -7.53 -9.80
N THR A 43 9.83 -6.35 -9.98
CA THR A 43 10.05 -5.40 -8.89
C THR A 43 8.70 -4.83 -8.46
N ARG A 44 8.45 -4.79 -7.15
CA ARG A 44 7.15 -4.39 -6.59
C ARG A 44 7.34 -3.79 -5.20
N PHE A 45 6.28 -3.22 -4.65
CA PHE A 45 6.23 -2.82 -3.26
C PHE A 45 5.79 -4.01 -2.40
N GLU A 46 6.55 -4.30 -1.35
CA GLU A 46 6.26 -5.36 -0.38
C GLU A 46 6.21 -4.81 1.04
N LEU A 47 5.45 -5.48 1.91
CA LEU A 47 5.38 -5.14 3.32
C LEU A 47 6.77 -5.30 3.94
N TYR A 48 7.25 -4.23 4.58
CA TYR A 48 8.50 -4.22 5.30
C TYR A 48 8.41 -5.13 6.53
N SER A 49 9.49 -5.89 6.73
CA SER A 49 9.76 -6.66 7.93
C SER A 49 11.26 -6.64 8.21
N PRO A 50 11.72 -6.82 9.46
CA PRO A 50 13.14 -6.88 9.76
C PRO A 50 13.86 -7.89 8.86
N GLY A 51 14.89 -7.43 8.14
CA GLY A 51 15.62 -8.21 7.14
C GLY A 51 15.12 -8.07 5.70
N THR A 52 14.04 -7.30 5.46
CA THR A 52 13.67 -6.84 4.12
C THR A 52 14.76 -5.90 3.62
N VAL A 53 15.22 -6.10 2.38
CA VAL A 53 16.21 -5.23 1.75
C VAL A 53 15.50 -4.33 0.73
N PRO A 54 15.25 -3.05 1.06
CA PRO A 54 14.61 -2.13 0.13
C PRO A 54 15.52 -1.84 -1.06
N ALA A 55 14.94 -1.87 -2.25
CA ALA A 55 15.62 -1.57 -3.51
C ALA A 55 15.40 -0.10 -3.89
N PHE A 56 15.84 0.82 -3.02
CA PHE A 56 15.67 2.28 -3.19
C PHE A 56 16.43 2.88 -4.40
N ASP A 57 17.37 2.14 -4.98
CA ASP A 57 18.09 2.55 -6.19
C ASP A 57 17.33 2.23 -7.50
N LEU A 58 16.19 1.52 -7.43
CA LEU A 58 15.38 1.18 -8.60
C LEU A 58 14.72 2.42 -9.20
N VAL A 59 14.98 2.74 -10.46
CA VAL A 59 14.32 3.87 -11.15
C VAL A 59 12.79 3.75 -11.06
N ASN A 60 12.22 2.60 -11.41
CA ASN A 60 10.80 2.28 -11.25
C ASN A 60 10.62 0.81 -10.88
N THR A 61 9.53 0.50 -10.17
CA THR A 61 9.05 -0.87 -10.03
C THR A 61 8.28 -1.30 -11.27
N THR A 62 8.32 -2.59 -11.62
CA THR A 62 7.48 -3.15 -12.69
C THR A 62 6.00 -3.08 -12.29
N MET A 63 5.72 -3.34 -11.02
CA MET A 63 4.39 -3.21 -10.42
C MET A 63 4.34 -1.92 -9.58
N PRO A 64 3.52 -0.92 -9.97
CA PRO A 64 3.36 0.31 -9.20
C PRO A 64 2.64 0.02 -7.88
N PRO A 65 2.72 0.91 -6.87
CA PRO A 65 2.11 0.69 -5.56
C PRO A 65 0.58 0.93 -5.54
N LYS A 66 -0.06 0.99 -6.70
CA LYS A 66 -1.48 1.31 -6.86
C LYS A 66 -2.39 0.25 -6.24
N ASP A 67 -1.91 -0.98 -6.12
CA ASP A 67 -2.62 -2.09 -5.46
C ASP A 67 -2.97 -1.78 -3.99
N MET A 68 -2.29 -0.82 -3.35
CA MET A 68 -2.61 -0.39 -1.97
C MET A 68 -3.90 0.44 -1.91
N LEU A 69 -4.23 1.16 -2.97
CA LEU A 69 -5.49 1.91 -3.10
C LEU A 69 -6.57 1.09 -3.81
N PHE A 70 -6.15 0.17 -4.70
CA PHE A 70 -7.03 -0.64 -5.54
C PHE A 70 -6.70 -2.13 -5.38
N PRO A 71 -7.08 -2.75 -4.25
CA PRO A 71 -6.87 -4.18 -4.06
C PRO A 71 -7.65 -4.98 -5.11
N GLN A 72 -7.11 -6.13 -5.52
CA GLN A 72 -7.76 -7.01 -6.51
C GLN A 72 -9.14 -7.50 -6.05
N THR A 73 -9.34 -7.63 -4.74
CA THR A 73 -10.61 -7.99 -4.13
C THR A 73 -10.91 -7.06 -2.98
N GLN A 74 -12.17 -6.61 -2.90
CA GLN A 74 -12.66 -5.76 -1.83
C GLN A 74 -13.93 -6.35 -1.23
N LYS A 75 -13.95 -6.47 0.09
CA LYS A 75 -15.16 -6.84 0.83
C LYS A 75 -15.91 -5.55 1.14
N MET A 76 -17.06 -5.38 0.52
CA MET A 76 -17.82 -4.13 0.55
C MET A 76 -18.88 -4.13 1.66
N TYR A 77 -19.58 -5.26 1.83
CA TYR A 77 -20.66 -5.37 2.81
C TYR A 77 -20.83 -6.80 3.33
N ARG A 78 -21.44 -6.91 4.51
CA ARG A 78 -22.02 -8.13 5.07
C ARG A 78 -23.52 -7.93 5.16
N TYR A 79 -24.29 -8.95 4.81
CA TYR A 79 -25.74 -8.90 4.95
C TYR A 79 -26.22 -10.19 5.61
N GLY A 80 -27.40 -10.12 6.23
CA GLY A 80 -28.00 -11.27 6.89
C GLY A 80 -29.27 -10.91 7.62
N THR A 81 -29.66 -11.78 8.54
CA THR A 81 -30.79 -11.60 9.43
C THR A 81 -30.30 -11.63 10.88
N ASP A 82 -30.77 -10.71 11.71
CA ASP A 82 -30.43 -10.68 13.13
C ASP A 82 -31.21 -11.75 13.93
N GLY A 83 -30.98 -11.79 15.25
CA GLY A 83 -31.66 -12.74 16.15
C GLY A 83 -33.17 -12.52 16.28
N GLU A 84 -33.69 -11.38 15.82
CA GLU A 84 -35.10 -11.00 15.86
C GLU A 84 -35.79 -11.21 14.50
N GLY A 85 -35.03 -11.60 13.47
CA GLY A 85 -35.54 -11.85 12.12
C GLY A 85 -35.55 -10.61 11.22
N ASN A 86 -34.93 -9.50 11.63
CA ASN A 86 -34.78 -8.31 10.78
C ASN A 86 -33.58 -8.46 9.83
N ALA A 87 -33.76 -8.06 8.57
CA ALA A 87 -32.68 -8.04 7.59
C ALA A 87 -31.74 -6.85 7.85
N TYR A 88 -30.43 -7.05 7.69
CA TYR A 88 -29.42 -6.00 7.82
C TYR A 88 -28.39 -6.05 6.67
N ILE A 89 -27.76 -4.90 6.42
CA ILE A 89 -26.60 -4.74 5.54
C ILE A 89 -25.61 -3.83 6.28
N ASP A 90 -24.42 -4.34 6.55
CA ASP A 90 -23.32 -3.62 7.18
C ASP A 90 -22.23 -3.37 6.14
N VAL A 91 -21.91 -2.09 5.89
CA VAL A 91 -20.76 -1.71 5.07
C VAL A 91 -19.47 -2.01 5.82
N ILE A 92 -18.50 -2.60 5.12
CA ILE A 92 -17.21 -3.00 5.71
C ILE A 92 -16.14 -2.00 5.31
N HIS A 93 -15.72 -1.22 6.28
CA HIS A 93 -14.58 -0.31 6.22
C HIS A 93 -13.37 -1.03 6.82
N ASP A 94 -12.50 -1.55 5.96
CA ASP A 94 -11.28 -2.26 6.35
C ASP A 94 -10.08 -1.58 5.69
N SER A 95 -9.44 -0.70 6.46
CA SER A 95 -8.21 -0.04 6.04
C SER A 95 -7.29 0.13 7.24
N ASP A 96 -6.05 -0.32 7.12
CA ASP A 96 -5.01 -0.01 8.10
C ASP A 96 -4.35 1.32 7.72
N ASP A 97 -3.64 1.97 8.65
CA ASP A 97 -2.71 3.03 8.28
C ASP A 97 -1.58 2.43 7.44
N VAL A 98 -1.34 3.00 6.26
CA VAL A 98 -0.37 2.50 5.28
C VAL A 98 0.67 3.58 4.98
N VAL A 99 1.94 3.20 4.96
CA VAL A 99 3.05 4.05 4.53
C VAL A 99 3.72 3.42 3.31
N ILE A 100 3.70 4.08 2.17
CA ILE A 100 4.52 3.67 1.02
C ILE A 100 5.82 4.45 1.05
N PHE A 101 6.91 3.79 1.43
CA PHE A 101 8.23 4.40 1.55
C PHE A 101 9.09 4.09 0.32
N GLY A 102 9.60 5.14 -0.32
CA GLY A 102 10.38 5.01 -1.56
C GLY A 102 9.55 5.10 -2.83
N MET A 103 8.43 5.83 -2.78
CA MET A 103 7.59 6.12 -3.94
C MET A 103 8.33 7.01 -4.94
N ARG A 104 8.04 6.85 -6.24
CA ARG A 104 8.56 7.73 -7.29
C ARG A 104 7.59 8.87 -7.58
N SER A 105 8.11 10.00 -8.07
CA SER A 105 7.31 11.19 -8.37
C SER A 105 6.21 10.92 -9.40
N CYS A 106 6.46 10.04 -10.38
CA CYS A 106 5.44 9.60 -11.33
C CYS A 106 4.31 8.78 -10.69
N ASP A 107 4.62 7.94 -9.69
CA ASP A 107 3.60 7.20 -8.94
C ASP A 107 2.76 8.12 -8.07
N ALA A 108 3.39 9.08 -7.37
CA ALA A 108 2.69 10.09 -6.60
C ALA A 108 1.74 10.91 -7.48
N ARG A 109 2.23 11.40 -8.63
CA ARG A 109 1.40 12.13 -9.60
C ARG A 109 0.25 11.28 -10.14
N SER A 110 0.48 9.98 -10.33
CA SER A 110 -0.59 9.08 -10.75
C SER A 110 -1.67 8.90 -9.68
N ILE A 111 -1.34 8.99 -8.39
CA ILE A 111 -2.34 8.95 -7.30
C ILE A 111 -3.17 10.22 -7.34
N GLU A 112 -2.56 11.40 -7.53
CA GLU A 112 -3.29 12.67 -7.68
C GLU A 112 -4.29 12.60 -8.85
N CYS A 113 -3.90 12.04 -9.99
CA CYS A 113 -4.82 11.84 -11.12
C CYS A 113 -6.00 10.91 -10.77
N MET A 114 -5.80 9.95 -9.86
CA MET A 114 -6.89 9.08 -9.38
C MET A 114 -7.77 9.81 -8.36
N ASP A 115 -7.20 10.66 -7.49
CA ASP A 115 -7.96 11.51 -6.57
C ASP A 115 -9.01 12.32 -7.35
N ASP A 116 -8.65 12.91 -8.50
CA ASP A 116 -9.58 13.65 -9.36
C ASP A 116 -10.75 12.80 -9.89
N VAL A 117 -10.53 11.50 -10.12
CA VAL A 117 -11.56 10.58 -10.66
C VAL A 117 -12.48 10.07 -9.55
N PHE A 118 -11.91 9.67 -8.41
CA PHE A 118 -12.62 8.98 -7.35
C PHE A 118 -13.14 9.90 -6.23
N LEU A 119 -12.66 11.15 -6.16
CA LEU A 119 -13.05 12.15 -5.14
C LEU A 119 -13.49 13.50 -5.75
N GLY A 120 -13.33 13.72 -7.06
CA GLY A 120 -13.49 15.05 -7.67
C GLY A 120 -14.75 15.25 -8.53
N ARG A 121 -15.41 14.18 -8.97
CA ARG A 121 -16.44 14.23 -10.04
C ARG A 121 -17.88 14.15 -9.54
N GLY A 122 -18.15 14.74 -8.38
CA GLY A 122 -19.49 14.84 -7.80
C GLY A 122 -19.95 13.62 -7.00
N TYR A 123 -19.08 12.62 -6.85
CA TYR A 123 -19.25 11.48 -5.97
C TYR A 123 -17.89 11.06 -5.42
N ASP A 124 -17.84 10.85 -4.10
CA ASP A 124 -16.66 10.34 -3.42
C ASP A 124 -16.83 8.83 -3.25
N ASP A 125 -15.93 8.05 -3.84
CA ASP A 125 -15.87 6.62 -3.59
C ASP A 125 -15.36 6.39 -2.16
N GLU A 126 -16.25 5.92 -1.28
CA GLU A 126 -15.97 5.76 0.15
C GLU A 126 -14.80 4.81 0.43
N PHE A 127 -14.64 3.74 -0.37
CA PHE A 127 -13.59 2.74 -0.18
C PHE A 127 -12.23 3.24 -0.65
N TYR A 128 -12.21 4.02 -1.73
CA TYR A 128 -11.02 4.71 -2.17
C TYR A 128 -10.63 5.80 -1.18
N LYS A 129 -11.58 6.65 -0.79
CA LYS A 129 -11.39 7.77 0.13
C LYS A 129 -10.78 7.30 1.44
N GLU A 130 -11.34 6.25 2.03
CA GLU A 130 -10.87 5.73 3.30
C GLU A 130 -9.41 5.26 3.23
N ARG A 131 -9.03 4.52 2.18
CA ARG A 131 -7.63 4.10 1.97
C ARG A 131 -6.73 5.29 1.70
N ARG A 132 -7.22 6.26 0.93
CA ARG A 132 -6.47 7.45 0.55
C ARG A 132 -6.18 8.35 1.75
N ASP A 133 -7.14 8.49 2.66
CA ASP A 133 -7.02 9.23 3.92
C ASP A 133 -6.02 8.57 4.88
N ARG A 134 -5.93 7.23 4.89
CA ARG A 134 -4.98 6.45 5.70
C ARG A 134 -3.64 6.17 5.02
N LEU A 135 -3.45 6.66 3.79
CA LEU A 135 -2.23 6.46 3.02
C LEU A 135 -1.28 7.65 3.18
N SER A 136 -0.10 7.37 3.72
CA SER A 136 1.04 8.27 3.69
C SER A 136 2.08 7.82 2.67
N THR A 137 2.57 8.73 1.83
CA THR A 137 3.57 8.43 0.80
C THR A 137 4.87 9.18 1.08
N VAL A 138 5.99 8.46 1.09
CA VAL A 138 7.32 9.06 1.16
C VAL A 138 8.01 8.86 -0.18
N ALA A 139 8.11 9.94 -0.95
CA ALA A 139 8.79 9.92 -2.23
C ALA A 139 10.30 10.05 -2.04
N ILE A 140 11.06 9.27 -2.80
CA ILE A 140 12.53 9.41 -2.89
C ILE A 140 12.90 9.66 -4.35
N GLY A 141 13.70 10.68 -4.59
CA GLY A 141 14.11 11.16 -5.91
C GLY A 141 15.33 12.04 -5.79
#